data_AF-A0A8J2I8V9-F1
#
_entry.id   AF-A0A8J2I8V9-F1
#
_cell.length_a   1.000
_cell.length_b   1.000
_cell.length_c   1.000
_cell.angle_alpha   90.00
_cell.angle_beta   90.00
_cell.angle_gamma   90.00
#
_symmetry.space_group_name_H-M   'P 1'
#
loop_
_entity.id
_entity.type
_entity.pdbx_description
1 polymer ?
#
loop_
_entity_poly.entity_id
_entity_poly.type
_entity_poly.pdbx_seq_one_letter_code
_entity_poly.pdbx_strand_id
1 'polypeptide(L)'
;MASGMHSTTPLFPDLPPELRNEIYAYLCSPFTSNPTPQNTHLPLGLKVFTCKHTTIQLIPTHYGSTSLLSLPKDTFPEAAEYSSHLLSNAIQLQIGVHFHGRVNTFIQADWNKKLTTHLHKLAKSFPWLRKVARYDIQILWEPTDGILQSKNGKRVAGRIPLDMVVCLTQLMDQEVKRKKGDVKVGLCLEHRFAVQNALSERKFGLNAFLFRDGGGNEDLGFKRLVREVRKTAHEYHLPRHPHPRFLVVPSSVVPEEKGLIKVQDGVVSWSDWTRGPLIMARMLETETETEQRSVLNRGKEEQVEFPMCHLMAECVMR
;
A
#
# COMPACT_ATOMS: atom_id res chain seq x y z
N MET A 1 25.85 52.47 -25.43
CA MET A 1 24.59 51.94 -24.89
C MET A 1 24.91 50.69 -24.10
N ALA A 2 25.09 50.83 -22.79
CA ALA A 2 25.31 49.70 -21.90
C ALA A 2 23.94 49.17 -21.49
N SER A 3 23.58 47.99 -21.99
CA SER A 3 22.39 47.26 -21.52
C SER A 3 22.64 46.85 -20.08
N GLY A 4 21.94 47.49 -19.14
CA GLY A 4 21.94 47.08 -17.74
C GLY A 4 21.34 45.68 -17.65
N MET A 5 22.20 44.67 -17.51
CA MET A 5 21.79 43.37 -16.96
C MET A 5 21.42 43.61 -15.50
N HIS A 6 20.15 43.90 -15.24
CA HIS A 6 19.59 43.68 -13.91
C HIS A 6 19.69 42.19 -13.65
N SER A 7 20.72 41.78 -12.90
CA SER A 7 20.75 40.47 -12.28
C SER A 7 19.54 40.41 -11.35
N THR A 8 18.47 39.77 -11.79
CA THR A 8 17.39 39.38 -10.91
C THR A 8 17.98 38.39 -9.92
N THR A 9 18.42 38.88 -8.77
CA THR A 9 18.90 38.04 -7.68
C THR A 9 17.74 37.11 -7.31
N PRO A 10 17.92 35.78 -7.37
CA PRO A 10 16.86 34.87 -6.95
C PRO A 10 16.59 35.14 -5.47
N LEU A 11 15.36 35.56 -5.14
CA LEU A 11 14.93 35.89 -3.77
C LEU A 11 14.81 34.64 -2.88
N PHE A 12 14.74 33.46 -3.49
CA PHE A 12 14.47 32.21 -2.78
C PHE A 12 15.67 31.74 -1.91
N PRO A 13 16.93 31.77 -2.40
CA PRO A 13 18.11 31.55 -1.56
C PRO A 13 18.24 32.49 -0.36
N ASP A 14 17.72 33.73 -0.46
CA ASP A 14 17.80 34.73 0.60
C ASP A 14 16.77 34.49 1.73
N LEU A 15 15.83 33.57 1.53
CA LEU A 15 14.88 33.18 2.57
C LEU A 15 15.58 32.40 3.69
N PRO A 16 15.22 32.67 4.96
CA PRO A 16 15.65 31.84 6.08
C PRO A 16 15.37 30.34 5.84
N PRO A 17 16.27 29.43 6.28
CA PRO A 17 16.10 27.99 6.11
C PRO A 17 14.76 27.44 6.61
N GLU A 18 14.18 28.05 7.64
CA GLU A 18 12.89 27.66 8.21
C GLU A 18 11.76 27.87 7.19
N LEU A 19 11.69 29.05 6.56
CA LEU A 19 10.69 29.36 5.55
C LEU A 19 10.87 28.51 4.29
N ARG A 20 12.11 28.23 3.89
CA ARG A 20 12.38 27.33 2.75
C ARG A 20 11.88 25.92 3.04
N ASN A 21 12.11 25.40 4.25
CA ASN A 21 11.59 24.10 4.67
C ASN A 21 10.06 24.04 4.72
N GLU A 22 9.39 25.11 5.14
CA GLU A 22 7.92 25.19 5.09
C GLU A 22 7.40 25.13 3.65
N ILE A 23 8.04 25.85 2.73
CA ILE A 23 7.70 25.79 1.30
C ILE A 23 7.91 24.39 0.76
N TYR A 24 9.03 23.74 1.08
CA TYR A 24 9.29 22.36 0.66
C TYR A 24 8.26 21.39 1.22
N ALA A 25 7.91 21.50 2.50
CA ALA A 25 6.90 20.67 3.14
C ALA A 25 5.53 20.84 2.48
N TYR A 26 5.15 22.07 2.15
CA TYR A 26 3.93 22.36 1.40
C TYR A 26 3.95 21.70 0.02
N LEU A 27 5.03 21.89 -0.76
CA LEU A 27 5.18 21.32 -2.10
C LEU A 27 5.20 19.78 -2.10
N CYS A 28 5.63 19.17 -1.00
CA CYS A 28 5.67 17.71 -0.83
C CYS A 28 4.35 17.11 -0.33
N SER A 29 3.34 17.94 -0.05
CA SER A 29 2.10 17.48 0.55
C SER A 29 1.16 16.86 -0.50
N PRO A 30 0.54 15.70 -0.21
CA PRO A 30 -0.42 15.05 -1.10
C PRO A 30 -1.72 15.84 -1.29
N PHE A 31 -1.94 16.90 -0.51
CA PHE A 31 -3.14 17.75 -0.56
C PHE A 31 -2.99 18.98 -1.46
N THR A 32 -1.87 19.12 -2.16
CA THR A 32 -1.66 20.20 -3.14
C THR A 32 -2.24 19.86 -4.52
N SER A 33 -2.18 20.82 -5.45
CA SER A 33 -2.82 20.77 -6.78
C SER A 33 -2.38 19.62 -7.71
N ASN A 34 -1.29 18.88 -7.40
CA ASN A 34 -0.88 17.68 -8.12
C ASN A 34 -0.82 16.45 -7.17
N PRO A 35 -1.96 15.78 -6.94
CA PRO A 35 -2.06 14.70 -5.95
C PRO A 35 -1.56 13.34 -6.47
N THR A 36 -0.82 13.29 -7.58
CA THR A 36 -0.38 12.02 -8.17
C THR A 36 0.99 11.61 -7.62
N PRO A 37 1.12 10.39 -7.06
CA PRO A 37 2.41 9.92 -6.58
C PRO A 37 3.36 9.67 -7.76
N GLN A 38 4.59 10.14 -7.63
CA GLN A 38 5.62 10.04 -8.66
C GLN A 38 6.87 9.34 -8.12
N ASN A 39 7.60 8.66 -9.00
CA ASN A 39 8.91 8.05 -8.73
C ASN A 39 10.06 8.75 -9.49
N THR A 40 9.75 9.73 -10.32
CA THR A 40 10.75 10.50 -11.09
C THR A 40 11.79 11.12 -10.16
N HIS A 41 13.06 11.15 -10.59
CA HIS A 41 14.19 11.69 -9.80
C HIS A 41 14.50 10.94 -8.50
N LEU A 42 13.83 9.82 -8.20
CA LEU A 42 14.23 8.94 -7.09
C LEU A 42 15.31 7.93 -7.55
N PRO A 43 16.28 7.61 -6.68
CA PRO A 43 17.39 6.72 -7.04
C PRO A 43 16.98 5.24 -7.10
N LEU A 44 15.79 4.90 -6.63
CA LEU A 44 15.27 3.54 -6.59
C LEU A 44 13.98 3.46 -7.42
N GLY A 45 14.05 2.74 -8.53
CA GLY A 45 12.88 2.36 -9.34
C GLY A 45 12.12 1.16 -8.77
N LEU A 46 11.12 0.67 -9.52
CA LEU A 46 10.32 -0.50 -9.15
C LEU A 46 11.22 -1.74 -8.93
N LYS A 47 11.07 -2.37 -7.77
CA LYS A 47 11.68 -3.67 -7.46
C LYS A 47 10.61 -4.73 -7.34
N VAL A 48 10.88 -5.89 -7.94
CA VAL A 48 9.99 -7.05 -7.90
C VAL A 48 10.74 -8.21 -7.27
N PHE A 49 10.12 -8.85 -6.28
CA PHE A 49 10.63 -10.03 -5.61
C PHE A 49 9.60 -11.15 -5.72
N THR A 50 9.93 -12.20 -6.46
CA THR A 50 9.08 -13.39 -6.58
C THR A 50 9.54 -14.44 -5.58
N CYS A 51 8.60 -14.90 -4.75
CA CYS A 51 8.73 -16.03 -3.85
C CYS A 51 7.68 -17.09 -4.22
N LYS A 52 7.85 -18.32 -3.72
CA LYS A 52 6.95 -19.47 -4.01
C LYS A 52 5.43 -19.18 -3.92
N HIS A 53 5.04 -18.24 -3.07
CA HIS A 53 3.64 -17.95 -2.76
C HIS A 53 3.28 -16.46 -2.88
N THR A 54 4.25 -15.63 -3.27
CA THR A 54 4.05 -14.18 -3.34
C THR A 54 4.89 -13.54 -4.42
N THR A 55 4.31 -12.58 -5.13
CA THR A 55 5.06 -11.57 -5.87
C THR A 55 4.94 -10.24 -5.15
N ILE A 56 6.08 -9.65 -4.78
CA ILE A 56 6.15 -8.41 -4.01
C ILE A 56 6.73 -7.32 -4.91
N GLN A 57 6.01 -6.22 -5.06
CA GLN A 57 6.42 -5.04 -5.79
C GLN A 57 6.65 -3.91 -4.79
N LEU A 58 7.78 -3.22 -4.89
CA LEU A 58 8.13 -2.10 -4.02
C LEU A 58 8.66 -0.95 -4.86
N ILE A 59 8.11 0.24 -4.64
CA ILE A 59 8.57 1.47 -5.27
C ILE A 59 8.45 2.64 -4.29
N PRO A 60 9.47 3.49 -4.15
CA PRO A 60 9.33 4.74 -3.43
C PRO A 60 8.60 5.77 -4.28
N THR A 61 7.82 6.62 -3.65
CA THR A 61 7.01 7.65 -4.30
C THR A 61 7.08 8.95 -3.52
N HIS A 62 6.83 10.07 -4.18
CA HIS A 62 6.66 11.38 -3.56
C HIS A 62 5.53 12.15 -4.25
N TYR A 63 5.06 13.20 -3.59
CA TYR A 63 4.11 14.18 -4.16
C TYR A 63 4.79 15.52 -4.48
N GLY A 64 6.10 15.62 -4.27
CA GLY A 64 6.89 16.82 -4.52
C GLY A 64 6.91 17.27 -5.99
N SER A 65 7.03 18.58 -6.19
CA SER A 65 7.23 19.21 -7.51
C SER A 65 8.42 18.65 -8.30
N THR A 66 8.17 18.02 -9.44
CA THR A 66 9.21 17.55 -10.37
C THR A 66 9.92 18.69 -11.08
N SER A 67 9.24 19.81 -11.33
CA SER A 67 9.87 20.99 -11.94
C SER A 67 11.04 21.48 -11.10
N LEU A 68 10.89 21.53 -9.76
CA LEU A 68 11.96 21.95 -8.85
C LEU A 68 13.10 20.91 -8.78
N LEU A 69 12.79 19.61 -8.89
CA LEU A 69 13.79 18.53 -8.95
C LEU A 69 14.55 18.50 -10.29
N SER A 70 13.95 19.03 -11.35
CA SER A 70 14.52 19.05 -12.70
C SER A 70 15.49 20.21 -12.95
N LEU A 71 15.53 21.20 -12.05
CA LEU A 71 16.42 22.35 -12.20
C LEU A 71 17.91 21.94 -12.14
N PRO A 72 18.77 22.55 -12.98
CA PRO A 72 20.21 22.33 -12.91
C PRO A 72 20.77 22.74 -11.55
N LYS A 73 21.31 21.76 -10.81
CA LYS A 73 21.80 21.97 -9.43
C LYS A 73 22.96 22.97 -9.33
N ASP A 74 23.74 23.10 -10.39
CA ASP A 74 24.87 24.04 -10.44
C ASP A 74 24.41 25.49 -10.56
N THR A 75 23.18 25.72 -11.02
CA THR A 75 22.60 27.06 -11.20
C THR A 75 21.58 27.38 -10.10
N PHE A 76 20.86 26.36 -9.63
CA PHE A 76 19.79 26.48 -8.63
C PHE A 76 20.12 25.60 -7.41
N PRO A 77 20.85 26.14 -6.41
CA PRO A 77 21.24 25.37 -5.22
C PRO A 77 20.03 24.86 -4.43
N GLU A 78 18.88 25.53 -4.51
CA GLU A 78 17.62 25.11 -3.92
C GLU A 78 17.13 23.76 -4.45
N ALA A 79 17.53 23.35 -5.66
CA ALA A 79 17.17 22.05 -6.22
C ALA A 79 17.85 20.91 -5.45
N ALA A 80 19.10 21.11 -5.04
CA ALA A 80 19.83 20.15 -4.21
C ALA A 80 19.28 20.10 -2.78
N GLU A 81 18.98 21.27 -2.20
CA GLU A 81 18.35 21.38 -0.89
C GLU A 81 16.98 20.69 -0.86
N TYR A 82 16.14 20.97 -1.85
CA TYR A 82 14.83 20.37 -2.00
C TYR A 82 14.90 18.85 -2.18
N SER A 83 15.81 18.36 -3.02
CA SER A 83 16.02 16.92 -3.22
C SER A 83 16.41 16.21 -1.91
N SER A 84 17.27 16.83 -1.10
CA SER A 84 17.67 16.32 0.22
C SER A 84 16.49 16.33 1.22
N HIS A 85 15.72 17.41 1.24
CA HIS A 85 14.52 17.53 2.07
C HIS A 85 13.51 16.43 1.71
N LEU A 86 13.27 16.21 0.41
CA LEU A 86 12.33 15.23 -0.10
C LEU A 86 12.71 13.81 0.30
N LEU A 87 13.97 13.40 0.10
CA LEU A 87 14.47 12.07 0.48
C LEU A 87 14.39 11.80 1.99
N SER A 88 14.44 12.86 2.81
CA SER A 88 14.44 12.74 4.27
C SER A 88 13.04 12.76 4.89
N ASN A 89 12.08 13.45 4.27
CA ASN A 89 10.80 13.76 4.92
C ASN A 89 9.55 13.38 4.12
N ALA A 90 9.65 13.29 2.79
CA ALA A 90 8.48 13.27 1.91
C ALA A 90 8.32 12.00 1.07
N ILE A 91 9.18 11.00 1.27
CA ILE A 91 9.05 9.71 0.60
C ILE A 91 7.97 8.86 1.26
N GLN A 92 7.16 8.23 0.42
CA GLN A 92 6.25 7.14 0.76
C GLN A 92 6.67 5.87 0.03
N LEU A 93 6.69 4.73 0.72
CA LEU A 93 6.89 3.44 0.09
C LEU A 93 5.55 2.82 -0.29
N GLN A 94 5.34 2.59 -1.59
CA GLN A 94 4.22 1.80 -2.10
C GLN A 94 4.65 0.35 -2.28
N ILE A 95 3.92 -0.56 -1.66
CA ILE A 95 4.21 -2.00 -1.68
C ILE A 95 2.98 -2.78 -2.11
N GLY A 96 3.08 -3.47 -3.24
CA GLY A 96 2.10 -4.45 -3.69
C GLY A 96 2.53 -5.85 -3.29
N VAL A 97 1.65 -6.64 -2.69
CA VAL A 97 1.85 -8.08 -2.47
C VAL A 97 0.74 -8.86 -3.15
N HIS A 98 1.07 -9.57 -4.22
CA HIS A 98 0.19 -10.60 -4.77
C HIS A 98 0.44 -11.90 -4.02
N PHE A 99 -0.49 -12.30 -3.16
CA PHE A 99 -0.41 -13.53 -2.38
C PHE A 99 -1.27 -14.62 -3.03
N HIS A 100 -0.59 -15.63 -3.57
CA HIS A 100 -1.21 -16.82 -4.17
C HIS A 100 -0.94 -18.09 -3.37
N GLY A 101 -0.45 -17.93 -2.14
CA GLY A 101 -0.17 -19.02 -1.22
C GLY A 101 -1.41 -19.67 -0.64
N ARG A 102 -1.23 -20.88 -0.10
CA ARG A 102 -2.25 -21.59 0.67
C ARG A 102 -1.98 -21.41 2.15
N VAL A 103 -3.03 -21.22 2.96
CA VAL A 103 -2.92 -21.06 4.43
C VAL A 103 -2.15 -22.22 5.08
N ASN A 104 -2.30 -23.44 4.54
CA ASN A 104 -1.66 -24.65 5.06
C ASN A 104 -0.18 -24.82 4.70
N THR A 105 0.22 -24.35 3.52
CA THR A 105 1.59 -24.57 3.00
C THR A 105 2.46 -23.35 3.17
N PHE A 106 1.84 -22.19 3.40
CA PHE A 106 2.57 -20.96 3.62
C PHE A 106 3.17 -20.94 5.03
N ILE A 107 4.49 -20.84 5.08
CA ILE A 107 5.26 -20.75 6.32
C ILE A 107 5.74 -19.30 6.46
N GLN A 108 5.10 -18.55 7.36
CA GLN A 108 5.40 -17.13 7.61
C GLN A 108 6.87 -16.90 7.95
N ALA A 109 7.48 -17.78 8.76
CA ALA A 109 8.88 -17.65 9.18
C ALA A 109 9.87 -17.71 8.00
N ASP A 110 9.65 -18.63 7.06
CA ASP A 110 10.50 -18.76 5.87
C ASP A 110 10.34 -17.56 4.94
N TRP A 111 9.11 -17.09 4.79
CA TRP A 111 8.81 -15.88 4.02
C TRP A 111 9.47 -14.64 4.65
N ASN A 112 9.34 -14.48 5.98
CA ASN A 112 9.98 -13.42 6.73
C ASN A 112 11.50 -13.43 6.54
N LYS A 113 12.15 -14.59 6.69
CA LYS A 113 13.61 -14.72 6.53
C LYS A 113 14.08 -14.28 5.13
N LYS A 114 13.38 -14.74 4.08
CA LYS A 114 13.70 -14.38 2.69
C LYS A 114 13.53 -12.87 2.47
N LEU A 115 12.36 -12.34 2.81
CA LEU A 115 12.04 -10.95 2.58
C LEU A 115 12.94 -10.01 3.39
N THR A 116 13.21 -10.34 4.66
CA THR A 116 14.14 -9.61 5.52
C THR A 116 15.51 -9.48 4.86
N THR A 117 16.02 -10.56 4.28
CA THR A 117 17.30 -10.54 3.57
C THR A 117 17.27 -9.58 2.37
N HIS A 118 16.20 -9.59 1.58
CA HIS A 118 16.04 -8.68 0.44
C HIS A 118 15.92 -7.22 0.87
N LEU A 119 15.12 -6.94 1.89
CA LEU A 119 14.94 -5.60 2.45
C LEU A 119 16.23 -5.05 3.04
N HIS A 120 17.01 -5.85 3.78
CA HIS A 120 18.30 -5.41 4.30
C HIS A 120 19.34 -5.15 3.20
N LYS A 121 19.37 -5.98 2.15
CA LYS A 121 20.20 -5.72 0.96
C LYS A 121 19.82 -4.39 0.30
N LEU A 122 18.52 -4.13 0.15
CA LEU A 122 18.02 -2.88 -0.42
C LEU A 122 18.38 -1.67 0.46
N ALA A 123 18.20 -1.77 1.77
CA ALA A 123 18.56 -0.72 2.72
C ALA A 123 20.08 -0.46 2.81
N LYS A 124 20.92 -1.45 2.47
CA LYS A 124 22.36 -1.25 2.36
C LYS A 124 22.72 -0.37 1.15
N SER A 125 22.05 -0.58 0.02
CA SER A 125 22.23 0.24 -1.19
C SER A 125 21.56 1.62 -1.09
N PHE A 126 20.46 1.71 -0.35
CA PHE A 126 19.66 2.93 -0.19
C PHE A 126 19.38 3.20 1.30
N PRO A 127 20.35 3.75 2.05
CA PRO A 127 20.22 3.91 3.51
C PRO A 127 19.04 4.77 3.97
N TRP A 128 18.59 5.71 3.13
CA TRP A 128 17.45 6.57 3.41
C TRP A 128 16.13 5.81 3.57
N LEU A 129 16.02 4.56 3.08
CA LEU A 129 14.83 3.72 3.26
C LEU A 129 14.44 3.51 4.73
N ARG A 130 15.40 3.54 5.65
CA ARG A 130 15.15 3.38 7.09
C ARG A 130 14.40 4.56 7.71
N LYS A 131 14.54 5.74 7.09
CA LYS A 131 13.92 7.00 7.53
C LYS A 131 12.51 7.19 6.97
N VAL A 132 12.07 6.33 6.05
CA VAL A 132 10.73 6.44 5.45
C VAL A 132 9.68 6.20 6.53
N ALA A 133 8.81 7.18 6.73
CA ALA A 133 7.75 7.11 7.74
C ALA A 133 6.41 6.65 7.17
N ARG A 134 6.20 6.80 5.85
CA ARG A 134 4.92 6.54 5.18
C ARG A 134 4.96 5.28 4.34
N TYR A 135 4.01 4.37 4.58
CA TYR A 135 3.87 3.12 3.82
C TYR A 135 2.43 2.98 3.34
N ASP A 136 2.24 2.66 2.07
CA ASP A 136 0.95 2.25 1.50
C ASP A 136 1.12 0.84 0.93
N ILE A 137 0.50 -0.13 1.59
CA ILE A 137 0.66 -1.56 1.34
C ILE A 137 -0.66 -2.10 0.81
N GLN A 138 -0.67 -2.67 -0.39
CA GLN A 138 -1.84 -3.35 -0.95
C GLN A 138 -1.54 -4.85 -1.11
N ILE A 139 -2.34 -5.69 -0.46
CA ILE A 139 -2.19 -7.14 -0.47
C ILE A 139 -3.37 -7.72 -1.24
N LEU A 140 -3.14 -8.21 -2.45
CA LEU A 140 -4.12 -8.97 -3.22
C LEU A 140 -4.04 -10.45 -2.81
N TRP A 141 -5.14 -10.97 -2.27
CA TRP A 141 -5.25 -12.37 -1.88
C TRP A 141 -5.99 -13.17 -2.97
N GLU A 142 -5.27 -14.08 -3.63
CA GLU A 142 -5.76 -14.91 -4.74
C GLU A 142 -5.25 -16.36 -4.58
N PRO A 143 -5.84 -17.15 -3.68
CA PRO A 143 -5.31 -18.46 -3.34
C PRO A 143 -5.65 -19.46 -4.44
N THR A 144 -4.68 -20.32 -4.77
CA THR A 144 -4.80 -21.28 -5.87
C THR A 144 -5.87 -22.36 -5.68
N ASP A 145 -6.21 -22.70 -4.43
CA ASP A 145 -7.04 -23.87 -4.12
C ASP A 145 -8.35 -23.53 -3.40
N GLY A 146 -8.66 -22.25 -3.16
CA GLY A 146 -9.88 -21.82 -2.45
C GLY A 146 -9.99 -22.25 -0.97
N ILE A 147 -9.01 -22.98 -0.43
CA ILE A 147 -9.03 -23.45 0.96
C ILE A 147 -8.77 -22.28 1.91
N LEU A 148 -9.81 -21.95 2.69
CA LEU A 148 -9.86 -20.81 3.62
C LEU A 148 -9.18 -21.05 4.98
N GLN A 149 -8.87 -22.30 5.32
CA GLN A 149 -8.41 -22.64 6.66
C GLN A 149 -7.15 -23.51 6.70
N SER A 150 -6.47 -23.38 7.84
CA SER A 150 -5.49 -24.35 8.28
C SER A 150 -6.15 -25.68 8.67
N LYS A 151 -5.48 -26.80 8.44
CA LYS A 151 -5.89 -28.11 8.98
C LYS A 151 -6.07 -27.95 10.51
N ASN A 152 -7.27 -28.30 11.00
CA ASN A 152 -7.68 -28.25 12.41
C ASN A 152 -7.90 -26.83 12.99
N GLY A 153 -8.07 -25.78 12.18
CA GLY A 153 -8.46 -24.45 12.67
C GLY A 153 -7.41 -23.75 13.55
N LYS A 154 -6.16 -24.23 13.56
CA LYS A 154 -5.08 -23.71 14.41
C LYS A 154 -4.60 -22.30 14.03
N ARG A 155 -4.88 -21.85 12.80
CA ARG A 155 -4.49 -20.55 12.24
C ARG A 155 -5.67 -19.87 11.57
N VAL A 156 -5.86 -18.60 11.91
CA VAL A 156 -6.79 -17.68 11.27
C VAL A 156 -6.10 -17.03 10.08
N ALA A 157 -6.67 -17.14 8.87
CA ALA A 157 -6.01 -16.69 7.65
C ALA A 157 -5.80 -15.17 7.62
N GLY A 158 -6.74 -14.40 8.18
CA GLY A 158 -6.62 -12.94 8.31
C GLY A 158 -5.43 -12.42 9.12
N ARG A 159 -4.73 -13.28 9.87
CA ARG A 159 -3.46 -12.90 10.55
C ARG A 159 -2.26 -12.85 9.61
N ILE A 160 -2.27 -13.63 8.53
CA ILE A 160 -1.15 -13.70 7.59
C ILE A 160 -0.83 -12.32 6.98
N PRO A 161 -1.80 -11.55 6.46
CA PRO A 161 -1.53 -10.19 5.98
C PRO A 161 -0.95 -9.25 7.04
N LEU A 162 -1.34 -9.39 8.32
CA LEU A 162 -0.77 -8.58 9.39
C LEU A 162 0.70 -8.91 9.63
N ASP A 163 1.04 -10.19 9.70
CA ASP A 163 2.43 -10.63 9.87
C ASP A 163 3.31 -10.21 8.68
N MET A 164 2.72 -10.16 7.47
CA MET A 164 3.40 -9.59 6.30
C MET A 164 3.71 -8.10 6.48
N VAL A 165 2.74 -7.31 6.95
CA VAL A 165 2.94 -5.87 7.22
C VAL A 165 4.05 -5.64 8.23
N VAL A 166 4.12 -6.45 9.30
CA VAL A 166 5.21 -6.38 10.28
C VAL A 166 6.57 -6.58 9.61
N CYS A 167 6.71 -7.60 8.77
CA CYS A 167 7.95 -7.86 8.07
C CYS A 167 8.29 -6.78 7.02
N LEU A 168 7.29 -6.23 6.33
CA LEU A 168 7.49 -5.20 5.29
C LEU A 168 7.93 -3.85 5.87
N THR A 169 7.48 -3.56 7.08
CA THR A 169 7.78 -2.30 7.79
C THR A 169 8.97 -2.40 8.74
N GLN A 170 9.65 -3.55 8.79
CA GLN A 170 10.74 -3.80 9.75
C GLN A 170 11.96 -2.89 9.58
N LEU A 171 12.14 -2.27 8.40
CA LEU A 171 13.24 -1.34 8.15
C LEU A 171 13.01 0.04 8.77
N MET A 172 11.77 0.36 9.16
CA MET A 172 11.43 1.64 9.75
C MET A 172 12.06 1.74 11.14
N ASP A 173 12.88 2.77 11.36
CA ASP A 173 13.50 3.02 12.65
C ASP A 173 12.42 3.15 13.75
N GLN A 174 12.65 2.57 14.93
CA GLN A 174 11.64 2.51 16.00
C GLN A 174 11.17 3.90 16.46
N GLU A 175 12.07 4.88 16.46
CA GLU A 175 11.71 6.26 16.78
C GLU A 175 10.83 6.90 15.71
N VAL A 176 11.15 6.67 14.43
CA VAL A 176 10.35 7.12 13.28
C VAL A 176 8.97 6.47 13.35
N LYS A 177 8.93 5.16 13.61
CA LYS A 177 7.71 4.37 13.76
C LYS A 177 6.74 4.98 14.76
N ARG A 178 7.23 5.28 15.96
CA ARG A 178 6.42 5.85 17.04
C ARG A 178 6.02 7.30 16.80
N LYS A 179 6.92 8.15 16.28
CA LYS A 179 6.69 9.60 16.18
C LYS A 179 6.00 10.02 14.87
N LYS A 180 6.26 9.31 13.78
CA LYS A 180 5.88 9.72 12.42
C LYS A 180 5.29 8.59 11.58
N GLY A 181 5.34 7.34 12.05
CA GLY A 181 4.92 6.18 11.27
C GLY A 181 3.45 6.25 10.88
N ASP A 182 3.20 6.35 9.57
CA ASP A 182 1.86 6.36 8.98
C ASP A 182 1.78 5.21 7.97
N VAL A 183 1.05 4.17 8.34
CA VAL A 183 0.94 2.94 7.54
C VAL A 183 -0.51 2.75 7.12
N LYS A 184 -0.72 2.67 5.82
CA LYS A 184 -1.98 2.25 5.21
C LYS A 184 -1.84 0.84 4.66
N VAL A 185 -2.77 -0.04 4.98
CA VAL A 185 -2.79 -1.43 4.51
C VAL A 185 -4.16 -1.72 3.91
N GLY A 186 -4.22 -2.08 2.63
CA GLY A 186 -5.41 -2.63 1.99
C GLY A 186 -5.28 -4.13 1.76
N LEU A 187 -6.21 -4.91 2.30
CA LEU A 187 -6.41 -6.31 1.94
C LEU A 187 -7.49 -6.40 0.86
N CYS A 188 -7.08 -6.74 -0.35
CA CYS A 188 -7.95 -6.92 -1.50
C CYS A 188 -8.26 -8.40 -1.69
N LEU A 189 -9.53 -8.78 -1.61
CA LEU A 189 -10.00 -10.14 -1.88
C LEU A 189 -10.48 -10.24 -3.32
N GLU A 190 -9.93 -11.18 -4.07
CA GLU A 190 -10.38 -11.50 -5.43
C GLU A 190 -11.86 -11.96 -5.42
N HIS A 191 -12.61 -11.64 -6.47
CA HIS A 191 -14.06 -11.87 -6.53
C HIS A 191 -14.46 -13.34 -6.33
N ARG A 192 -13.84 -14.28 -7.07
CA ARG A 192 -14.13 -15.71 -6.92
C ARG A 192 -13.82 -16.19 -5.50
N PHE A 193 -12.72 -15.71 -4.91
CA PHE A 193 -12.40 -15.99 -3.52
C PHE A 193 -13.42 -15.41 -2.53
N ALA A 194 -13.87 -14.17 -2.75
CA ALA A 194 -14.91 -13.52 -1.95
C ALA A 194 -16.23 -14.33 -1.97
N VAL A 195 -16.64 -14.84 -3.13
CA VAL A 195 -17.82 -15.71 -3.27
C VAL A 195 -17.62 -17.03 -2.53
N GLN A 196 -16.47 -17.69 -2.68
CA GLN A 196 -16.15 -18.92 -1.96
C GLN A 196 -16.19 -18.72 -0.44
N ASN A 197 -15.65 -17.61 0.06
CA ASN A 197 -15.68 -17.27 1.49
C ASN A 197 -17.10 -16.96 1.99
N ALA A 198 -17.93 -16.30 1.18
CA ALA A 198 -19.33 -16.06 1.51
C ALA A 198 -20.11 -17.37 1.68
N LEU A 199 -19.91 -18.34 0.78
CA LEU A 199 -20.57 -19.64 0.79
C LEU A 199 -20.00 -20.64 1.79
N SER A 200 -18.77 -20.42 2.28
CA SER A 200 -18.16 -21.33 3.23
C SER A 200 -18.77 -21.20 4.62
N GLU A 201 -18.99 -22.32 5.30
CA GLU A 201 -19.29 -22.36 6.74
C GLU A 201 -18.16 -21.73 7.56
N ARG A 202 -16.92 -21.83 7.06
CA ARG A 202 -15.70 -21.41 7.73
C ARG A 202 -15.17 -20.14 7.09
N LYS A 203 -15.12 -19.07 7.88
CA LYS A 203 -14.70 -17.75 7.42
C LYS A 203 -13.18 -17.57 7.45
N PHE A 204 -12.69 -16.62 6.65
CA PHE A 204 -11.28 -16.25 6.50
C PHE A 204 -10.65 -15.66 7.78
N GLY A 205 -11.47 -15.01 8.60
CA GLY A 205 -11.08 -14.22 9.76
C GLY A 205 -10.72 -12.78 9.41
N LEU A 206 -11.53 -12.09 8.62
CA LEU A 206 -11.34 -10.65 8.33
C LEU A 206 -11.38 -9.78 9.58
N ASN A 207 -12.17 -10.17 10.57
CA ASN A 207 -12.12 -9.58 11.89
C ASN A 207 -10.70 -9.62 12.47
N ALA A 208 -9.96 -10.73 12.39
CA ALA A 208 -8.61 -10.84 12.93
C ALA A 208 -7.58 -9.94 12.24
N PHE A 209 -7.82 -9.59 10.96
CA PHE A 209 -7.03 -8.60 10.24
C PHE A 209 -7.30 -7.18 10.76
N LEU A 210 -8.58 -6.81 10.86
CA LEU A 210 -9.01 -5.48 11.27
C LEU A 210 -8.80 -5.25 12.78
N PHE A 211 -9.17 -6.24 13.58
CA PHE A 211 -9.21 -6.31 15.04
C PHE A 211 -8.27 -7.43 15.50
N ARG A 212 -7.12 -7.07 16.06
CA ARG A 212 -6.20 -8.06 16.63
C ARG A 212 -6.86 -8.62 17.91
N ASP A 213 -7.12 -9.92 17.96
CA ASP A 213 -7.71 -10.56 19.15
C ASP A 213 -6.73 -10.53 20.33
N GLY A 214 -7.19 -10.05 21.48
CA GLY A 214 -6.42 -9.94 22.71
C GLY A 214 -6.41 -8.50 23.20
N GLY A 215 -7.06 -8.26 24.34
CA GLY A 215 -7.24 -6.94 24.98
C GLY A 215 -5.97 -6.25 25.48
N GLY A 216 -4.83 -6.47 24.82
CA GLY A 216 -3.60 -5.71 25.00
C GLY A 216 -3.42 -4.76 23.83
N ASN A 217 -3.14 -3.50 24.15
CA ASN A 217 -2.76 -2.45 23.22
C ASN A 217 -1.36 -2.73 22.61
N GLU A 218 -1.13 -3.93 22.06
CA GLU A 218 0.01 -4.18 21.18
C GLU A 218 -0.29 -3.59 19.81
N ASP A 219 -0.43 -2.27 19.82
CA ASP A 219 -0.36 -1.45 18.63
C ASP A 219 0.95 -1.82 17.92
N LEU A 220 0.95 -1.87 16.60
CA LEU A 220 2.19 -2.16 15.86
C LEU A 220 3.27 -1.09 16.11
N GLY A 221 3.00 -0.08 16.94
CA GLY A 221 3.91 0.98 17.36
C GLY A 221 3.95 2.13 16.36
N PHE A 222 3.02 2.16 15.40
CA PHE A 222 2.87 3.24 14.44
C PHE A 222 2.04 4.36 15.04
N LYS A 223 2.43 5.62 14.78
CA LYS A 223 1.59 6.79 15.11
C LYS A 223 0.20 6.69 14.50
N ARG A 224 0.12 6.20 13.26
CA ARG A 224 -1.12 6.01 12.50
C ARG A 224 -1.09 4.71 11.73
N LEU A 225 -2.14 3.91 11.86
CA LEU A 225 -2.34 2.68 11.12
C LEU A 225 -3.77 2.61 10.58
N VAL A 226 -3.90 2.57 9.25
CA VAL A 226 -5.16 2.36 8.55
C VAL A 226 -5.18 0.95 7.97
N ARG A 227 -6.24 0.19 8.27
CA ARG A 227 -6.48 -1.13 7.70
C ARG A 227 -7.78 -1.11 6.92
N GLU A 228 -7.71 -1.48 5.65
CA GLU A 228 -8.84 -1.51 4.74
C GLU A 228 -9.04 -2.95 4.25
N VAL A 229 -10.29 -3.39 4.20
CA VAL A 229 -10.67 -4.60 3.46
C VAL A 229 -11.45 -4.16 2.23
N ARG A 230 -11.04 -4.65 1.07
CA ARG A 230 -11.62 -4.36 -0.24
C ARG A 230 -11.95 -5.67 -0.94
N LYS A 231 -13.00 -5.66 -1.76
CA LYS A 231 -13.21 -6.68 -2.78
C LYS A 231 -12.68 -6.14 -4.10
N THR A 232 -12.04 -6.95 -4.94
CA THR A 232 -11.58 -6.48 -6.25
C THR A 232 -12.77 -6.09 -7.13
N ALA A 233 -12.59 -5.10 -8.00
CA ALA A 233 -13.58 -4.83 -9.04
C ALA A 233 -13.73 -6.09 -9.89
N HIS A 234 -14.96 -6.57 -10.06
CA HIS A 234 -15.24 -7.70 -10.93
C HIS A 234 -15.78 -7.15 -12.24
N GLU A 235 -14.91 -6.96 -13.21
CA GLU A 235 -15.36 -6.72 -14.58
C GLU A 235 -15.81 -8.07 -15.14
N TYR A 236 -17.12 -8.23 -15.33
CA TYR A 236 -17.69 -9.32 -16.10
C TYR A 236 -17.26 -9.19 -17.57
N HIS A 237 -16.02 -9.56 -17.88
CA HIS A 237 -15.62 -9.92 -19.23
C HIS A 237 -15.87 -11.40 -19.43
N LEU A 238 -17.06 -11.89 -19.07
CA LEU A 238 -17.50 -13.17 -19.62
C LEU A 238 -17.63 -12.93 -21.12
N PRO A 239 -16.90 -13.66 -21.98
CA PRO A 239 -17.17 -13.62 -23.40
C PRO A 239 -18.66 -13.93 -23.56
N ARG A 240 -19.43 -12.98 -24.10
CA ARG A 240 -20.83 -13.26 -24.45
C ARG A 240 -20.79 -14.38 -25.45
N HIS A 241 -21.17 -15.58 -25.03
CA HIS A 241 -21.35 -16.68 -25.96
C HIS A 241 -22.44 -16.22 -26.96
N PRO A 242 -22.30 -16.50 -28.27
CA PRO A 242 -23.30 -16.11 -29.26
C PRO A 242 -24.70 -16.71 -28.99
N HIS A 243 -24.79 -17.70 -28.10
CA HIS A 243 -26.04 -18.31 -27.64
C HIS A 243 -26.39 -17.85 -26.21
N PRO A 244 -27.59 -17.32 -25.93
CA PRO A 244 -27.97 -16.72 -24.64
C PRO A 244 -28.07 -17.70 -23.46
N ARG A 245 -27.85 -19.01 -23.68
CA ARG A 245 -27.96 -20.05 -22.65
C ARG A 245 -26.62 -20.63 -22.20
N PHE A 246 -25.52 -20.27 -22.85
CA PHE A 246 -24.20 -20.80 -22.50
C PHE A 246 -23.34 -19.70 -21.90
N LEU A 247 -22.80 -19.97 -20.71
CA LEU A 247 -21.75 -19.16 -20.11
C LEU A 247 -20.43 -19.73 -20.61
N VAL A 248 -19.58 -18.89 -21.22
CA VAL A 248 -18.21 -19.30 -21.53
C VAL A 248 -17.49 -19.48 -20.20
N VAL A 249 -17.08 -20.72 -19.91
CA VAL A 249 -16.13 -20.99 -18.83
C VAL A 249 -14.81 -20.37 -19.28
N PRO A 250 -14.27 -19.35 -18.58
CA PRO A 250 -12.98 -18.82 -18.91
C PRO A 250 -11.98 -19.97 -18.91
N SER A 251 -11.31 -20.21 -20.04
CA SER A 251 -10.19 -21.14 -20.07
C SER A 251 -9.23 -20.71 -18.97
N SER A 252 -8.67 -21.69 -18.25
CA SER A 252 -7.64 -21.46 -17.23
C SER A 252 -6.38 -20.93 -17.92
N VAL A 253 -6.40 -19.66 -18.33
CA VAL A 253 -5.21 -18.94 -18.77
C VAL A 253 -4.25 -19.01 -17.61
N VAL A 254 -3.03 -19.49 -17.89
CA VAL A 254 -1.92 -19.48 -16.95
C VAL A 254 -1.92 -18.10 -16.29
N PRO A 255 -2.10 -18.00 -14.95
CA PRO A 255 -2.20 -16.70 -14.32
C PRO A 255 -0.87 -15.98 -14.56
N GLU A 256 -0.87 -15.02 -15.48
CA GLU A 256 0.22 -14.05 -15.57
C GLU A 256 0.34 -13.40 -14.19
N GLU A 257 1.57 -13.29 -13.68
CA GLU A 257 1.81 -12.66 -12.39
C GLU A 257 1.22 -11.24 -12.41
N LYS A 258 0.20 -11.00 -11.59
CA LYS A 258 -0.54 -9.74 -11.60
C LYS A 258 0.31 -8.65 -10.95
N GLY A 259 0.72 -7.67 -11.75
CA GLY A 259 1.28 -6.42 -11.25
C GLY A 259 0.23 -5.62 -10.47
N LEU A 260 0.52 -5.30 -9.21
CA LEU A 260 -0.31 -4.43 -8.37
C LEU A 260 0.06 -2.94 -8.53
N ILE A 261 1.26 -2.66 -9.01
CA ILE A 261 1.79 -1.31 -9.23
C ILE A 261 1.99 -1.09 -10.73
N LYS A 262 1.43 0.01 -11.26
CA LYS A 262 1.65 0.50 -12.62
C LYS A 262 2.53 1.75 -12.55
N VAL A 263 3.58 1.80 -13.37
CA VAL A 263 4.43 2.98 -13.54
C VAL A 263 4.33 3.43 -14.98
N GLN A 264 3.85 4.65 -15.20
CA GLN A 264 3.72 5.24 -16.53
C GLN A 264 4.23 6.67 -16.47
N ASP A 265 5.23 7.00 -17.29
CA ASP A 265 5.83 8.34 -17.36
C ASP A 265 6.26 8.90 -15.98
N GLY A 266 6.76 8.01 -15.12
CA GLY A 266 7.18 8.35 -13.76
C GLY A 266 6.04 8.51 -12.75
N VAL A 267 4.78 8.50 -13.18
CA VAL A 267 3.60 8.44 -12.33
C VAL A 267 3.38 7.00 -11.85
N VAL A 268 3.17 6.84 -10.55
CA VAL A 268 2.93 5.55 -9.91
C VAL A 268 1.46 5.48 -9.53
N SER A 269 0.80 4.38 -9.89
CA SER A 269 -0.58 4.14 -9.50
C SER A 269 -0.83 2.69 -9.18
N TRP A 270 -1.80 2.46 -8.30
CA TRP A 270 -2.31 1.13 -8.03
C TRP A 270 -3.08 0.59 -9.24
N SER A 271 -2.87 -0.68 -9.56
CA SER A 271 -3.58 -1.38 -10.63
C SER A 271 -5.04 -1.63 -10.27
N ASP A 272 -5.85 -1.95 -11.28
CA ASP A 272 -7.31 -2.06 -11.15
C ASP A 272 -7.71 -3.19 -10.19
N TRP A 273 -6.83 -4.18 -10.01
CA TRP A 273 -6.98 -5.27 -9.04
C TRP A 273 -7.15 -4.79 -7.59
N THR A 274 -6.71 -3.57 -7.27
CA THR A 274 -6.80 -3.01 -5.91
C THR A 274 -7.87 -1.92 -5.77
N ARG A 275 -8.47 -1.47 -6.87
CA ARG A 275 -9.39 -0.31 -6.93
C ARG A 275 -10.85 -0.66 -6.63
N GLY A 276 -11.14 -1.88 -6.22
CA GLY A 276 -12.51 -2.31 -5.98
C GLY A 276 -13.15 -1.73 -4.70
N PRO A 277 -14.44 -2.07 -4.45
CA PRO A 277 -15.22 -1.46 -3.39
C PRO A 277 -14.62 -1.70 -2.00
N LEU A 278 -14.61 -0.63 -1.20
CA LEU A 278 -14.23 -0.68 0.21
C LEU A 278 -15.34 -1.35 1.03
N ILE A 279 -14.98 -2.40 1.76
CA ILE A 279 -15.89 -3.15 2.63
C ILE A 279 -15.90 -2.54 4.03
N MET A 280 -14.71 -2.39 4.62
CA MET A 280 -14.53 -1.78 5.92
C MET A 280 -13.14 -1.16 6.00
N ALA A 281 -13.04 -0.02 6.68
CA ALA A 281 -11.78 0.56 7.10
C ALA A 281 -11.76 0.76 8.61
N ARG A 282 -10.59 0.52 9.21
CA ARG A 282 -10.32 0.83 10.60
C ARG A 282 -9.08 1.70 10.68
N MET A 283 -9.19 2.80 11.42
CA MET A 283 -8.08 3.71 11.72
C MET A 283 -7.71 3.58 13.20
N LEU A 284 -6.40 3.50 13.45
CA LEU A 284 -5.79 3.50 14.77
C LEU A 284 -4.79 4.65 14.81
N GLU A 285 -4.95 5.56 15.77
CA GLU A 285 -4.05 6.70 16.00
C GLU A 285 -3.66 6.73 17.49
N THR A 286 -2.36 6.85 17.77
CA THR A 286 -1.82 6.68 19.14
C THR A 286 -2.00 7.93 20.03
N GLU A 287 -2.17 9.12 19.45
CA GLU A 287 -2.17 10.40 20.20
C GLU A 287 -3.55 10.83 20.73
N THR A 288 -4.63 10.18 20.30
CA THR A 288 -5.99 10.42 20.80
C THR A 288 -6.56 9.11 21.33
N GLU A 289 -6.44 8.89 22.63
CA GLU A 289 -6.94 7.69 23.34
C GLU A 289 -8.46 7.45 23.17
N THR A 290 -9.19 8.35 22.50
CA THR A 290 -10.66 8.35 22.44
C THR A 290 -11.30 8.07 21.08
N GLU A 291 -10.57 8.02 19.96
CA GLU A 291 -11.21 7.87 18.63
C GLU A 291 -10.67 6.71 17.79
N GLN A 292 -11.09 5.48 18.12
CA GLN A 292 -11.05 4.39 17.15
C GLN A 292 -12.17 4.58 16.13
N ARG A 293 -11.86 5.22 15.00
CA ARG A 293 -12.84 5.43 13.93
C ARG A 293 -12.88 4.21 13.02
N SER A 294 -13.93 3.40 13.15
CA SER A 294 -14.27 2.37 12.16
C SER A 294 -15.25 2.98 11.16
N VAL A 295 -14.87 3.02 9.89
CA VAL A 295 -15.75 3.48 8.81
C VAL A 295 -16.23 2.25 8.05
N LEU A 296 -17.51 1.96 8.19
CA LEU A 296 -18.20 0.99 7.37
C LEU A 296 -18.74 1.73 6.13
N ASN A 297 -18.21 1.44 4.94
CA ASN A 297 -18.77 1.99 3.72
C ASN A 297 -19.89 1.07 3.23
N ARG A 298 -21.13 1.52 3.39
CA ARG A 298 -22.26 0.96 2.66
C ARG A 298 -22.28 1.70 1.32
N GLY A 299 -21.90 1.02 0.23
CA GLY A 299 -21.91 1.63 -1.11
C GLY A 299 -23.27 2.30 -1.38
N LYS A 300 -23.26 3.41 -2.14
CA LYS A 300 -24.47 4.15 -2.53
C LYS A 300 -25.40 3.37 -3.48
N GLU A 301 -25.04 2.15 -3.86
CA GLU A 301 -25.83 1.30 -4.75
C GLU A 301 -26.86 0.51 -3.94
N GLU A 302 -28.13 0.56 -4.37
CA GLU A 302 -29.30 0.00 -3.68
C GLU A 302 -29.29 -1.53 -3.54
N GLN A 303 -28.32 -2.24 -4.12
CA GLN A 303 -28.14 -3.68 -3.95
C GLN A 303 -26.69 -4.03 -3.66
N VAL A 304 -26.40 -4.28 -2.37
CA VAL A 304 -25.11 -4.84 -1.95
C VAL A 304 -25.04 -6.28 -2.44
N GLU A 305 -24.09 -6.58 -3.32
CA GLU A 305 -23.88 -7.93 -3.85
C GLU A 305 -23.75 -8.99 -2.73
N PHE A 306 -24.27 -10.19 -2.94
CA PHE A 306 -24.21 -11.32 -1.99
C PHE A 306 -22.86 -11.48 -1.26
N PRO A 307 -21.70 -11.59 -1.94
CA PRO A 307 -20.43 -11.74 -1.25
C PRO A 307 -20.07 -10.53 -0.37
N MET A 308 -20.44 -9.31 -0.76
CA MET A 308 -20.15 -8.10 0.02
C MET A 308 -20.85 -8.14 1.38
N CYS A 309 -22.13 -8.53 1.45
CA CYS A 309 -22.86 -8.67 2.71
C CYS A 309 -22.16 -9.63 3.68
N HIS A 310 -21.71 -10.78 3.19
CA HIS A 310 -21.02 -11.77 4.01
C HIS A 310 -19.64 -11.30 4.49
N LEU A 311 -18.88 -10.61 3.64
CA LEU A 311 -17.58 -10.04 4.03
C LEU A 311 -17.76 -8.92 5.06
N MET A 312 -18.77 -8.07 4.93
CA MET A 312 -19.11 -7.06 5.93
C MET A 312 -19.46 -7.68 7.28
N ALA A 313 -20.30 -8.74 7.27
CA ALA A 313 -20.63 -9.47 8.48
C ALA A 313 -19.38 -10.07 9.14
N GLU A 314 -18.49 -10.68 8.35
CA GLU A 314 -17.25 -11.25 8.87
C GLU A 314 -16.31 -10.21 9.50
N CYS A 315 -16.26 -8.99 8.96
CA CYS A 315 -15.47 -7.92 9.55
C CYS A 315 -15.92 -7.54 10.97
N VAL A 316 -17.21 -7.72 11.31
CA VAL A 316 -17.78 -7.31 12.61
C VAL A 316 -18.01 -8.47 13.59
N MET A 317 -18.03 -9.71 13.12
CA MET A 317 -18.20 -10.88 13.99
C MET A 317 -16.96 -11.07 14.87
N ARG A 318 -17.16 -11.13 16.20
CA ARG A 318 -16.13 -11.44 17.19
C ARG A 318 -16.30 -12.87 17.68
#